data_AF-A0A8J1Y3E9-F1
#
_entry.id   AF-A0A8J1Y3E9-F1
#
_cell.length_a   1.000
_cell.length_b   1.000
_cell.length_c   1.000
_cell.angle_alpha   90.00
_cell.angle_beta   90.00
_cell.angle_gamma   90.00
#
_symmetry.space_group_name_H-M   'P 1'
#
loop_
_entity.id
_entity.type
_entity.pdbx_description
1 polymer ?
#
loop_
_entity_poly.entity_id
_entity_poly.type
_entity_poly.pdbx_seq_one_letter_code
_entity_poly.pdbx_strand_id
1 'polypeptide(L)'
;MHRAYQPITPANNKLLKKRWDQLRFDTHRRKVTSAQAVIDNKPPKTYMHLHLKLKKLQMEEERLATVERDNRILLEKMSFIMRTRGRVDNKNDYEHKSLNKTARQRELLRVTHENQAILKRISSKEPHYNHMQWEDEWKVNQKYMMYIANYPVDWKNKKKTKKTT
;
A
#
# COMPACT_ATOMS: atom_id res chain seq x y z
N MET A 1 -83.82 -6.13 -53.75
CA MET A 1 -84.75 -7.26 -54.03
C MET A 1 -85.11 -7.95 -52.72
N HIS A 2 -86.33 -7.74 -52.19
CA HIS A 2 -86.80 -8.51 -51.03
C HIS A 2 -87.35 -9.85 -51.52
N ARG A 3 -86.58 -10.94 -51.34
CA ARG A 3 -87.08 -12.30 -51.61
C ARG A 3 -88.11 -12.69 -50.54
N ALA A 4 -89.28 -13.14 -50.96
CA ALA A 4 -90.30 -13.66 -50.06
C ALA A 4 -89.78 -14.91 -49.35
N TYR A 5 -90.19 -15.09 -48.08
CA TYR A 5 -89.80 -16.27 -47.29
C TYR A 5 -90.29 -17.56 -47.98
N GLN A 6 -89.37 -18.49 -48.20
CA GLN A 6 -89.63 -19.82 -48.77
C GLN A 6 -89.30 -20.87 -47.70
N PRO A 7 -90.31 -21.55 -47.13
CA PRO A 7 -90.06 -22.57 -46.12
C PRO A 7 -89.47 -23.82 -46.78
N ILE A 8 -88.50 -24.44 -46.12
CA ILE A 8 -87.84 -25.68 -46.58
C ILE A 8 -88.78 -26.89 -46.43
N THR A 9 -89.76 -26.79 -45.54
CA THR A 9 -90.75 -27.83 -45.24
C THR A 9 -92.16 -27.31 -45.56
N PRO A 10 -93.07 -28.17 -46.06
CA PRO A 10 -94.43 -27.76 -46.37
C PRO A 10 -95.15 -27.27 -45.11
N ALA A 11 -95.90 -26.17 -45.23
CA ALA A 11 -96.66 -25.60 -44.12
C ALA A 11 -97.95 -24.95 -44.61
N ASN A 12 -99.05 -25.20 -43.90
CA ASN A 12 -100.36 -24.61 -44.19
C ASN A 12 -100.37 -23.08 -44.00
N ASN A 13 -99.63 -22.56 -43.02
CA ASN A 13 -99.49 -21.12 -42.78
C ASN A 13 -98.03 -20.67 -42.88
N LYS A 14 -97.73 -19.90 -43.92
CA LYS A 14 -96.37 -19.44 -44.24
C LYS A 14 -95.83 -18.41 -43.25
N LEU A 15 -96.69 -17.59 -42.65
CA LEU A 15 -96.31 -16.56 -41.67
C LEU A 15 -95.89 -17.18 -40.34
N LEU A 16 -96.69 -18.13 -39.84
CA LEU A 16 -96.35 -18.86 -38.62
C LEU A 16 -95.05 -19.65 -38.81
N LYS A 17 -94.91 -20.31 -39.96
CA LYS A 17 -93.69 -21.06 -40.31
C LYS A 17 -92.44 -20.17 -40.33
N LYS A 18 -92.53 -18.96 -40.88
CA LYS A 18 -91.45 -17.95 -40.84
C LYS A 18 -91.04 -17.60 -39.42
N ARG A 19 -92.01 -17.31 -38.54
CA ARG A 19 -91.75 -16.95 -37.13
C ARG A 19 -91.03 -18.08 -36.39
N TRP A 20 -91.47 -19.33 -36.58
CA TRP A 20 -90.85 -20.49 -35.95
C TRP A 20 -89.44 -20.75 -36.43
N ASP A 21 -89.20 -20.67 -37.75
CA ASP A 21 -87.86 -20.85 -38.31
C ASP A 21 -86.91 -19.74 -37.85
N GLN A 22 -87.39 -18.50 -37.77
CA GLN A 22 -86.61 -17.38 -37.24
C GLN A 22 -86.26 -17.58 -35.75
N LEU A 23 -87.22 -17.99 -34.92
CA LEU A 23 -86.97 -18.29 -33.51
C LEU A 23 -85.96 -19.44 -33.33
N ARG A 24 -86.07 -20.50 -34.13
CA ARG A 24 -85.11 -21.62 -34.10
C ARG A 24 -83.73 -21.16 -34.52
N PHE A 25 -83.62 -20.33 -35.56
CA PHE A 25 -82.36 -19.75 -36.02
C PHE A 25 -81.74 -18.88 -34.92
N ASP A 26 -82.52 -17.99 -34.30
CA ASP A 26 -82.06 -17.10 -33.24
C ASP A 26 -81.62 -17.90 -32.01
N THR A 27 -82.38 -18.93 -31.63
CA THR A 27 -82.04 -19.83 -30.52
C THR A 27 -80.75 -20.59 -30.80
N HIS A 28 -80.59 -21.14 -32.02
CA HIS A 28 -79.38 -21.83 -32.43
C HIS A 28 -78.18 -20.87 -32.42
N ARG A 29 -78.32 -19.67 -32.97
CA ARG A 29 -77.28 -18.65 -32.95
C ARG A 29 -76.87 -18.27 -31.54
N ARG A 30 -77.82 -18.08 -30.62
CA ARG A 30 -77.51 -17.85 -29.20
C ARG A 30 -76.70 -18.98 -28.61
N LYS A 31 -77.09 -20.24 -28.85
CA LYS A 31 -76.36 -21.43 -28.35
C LYS A 31 -74.95 -21.53 -28.91
N VAL A 32 -74.76 -21.23 -30.20
CA VAL A 32 -73.44 -21.22 -30.84
C VAL A 32 -72.57 -20.11 -30.26
N THR A 33 -73.12 -18.90 -30.11
CA THR A 33 -72.38 -17.76 -29.53
C THR A 33 -72.04 -17.99 -28.05
N SER A 34 -72.91 -18.63 -27.28
CA SER A 34 -72.69 -18.91 -25.86
C SER A 34 -71.88 -20.19 -25.61
N ALA A 35 -71.50 -20.94 -26.65
CA ALA A 35 -70.74 -22.17 -26.50
C ALA A 35 -69.31 -21.84 -26.02
N GLN A 36 -68.95 -22.29 -24.83
CA GLN A 36 -67.60 -22.15 -24.30
C GLN A 36 -66.69 -23.27 -24.83
N ALA A 37 -65.40 -22.96 -25.00
CA ALA A 37 -64.40 -23.97 -25.33
C ALA A 37 -64.23 -24.93 -24.14
N VAL A 38 -64.30 -26.24 -24.41
CA VAL A 38 -64.15 -27.31 -23.40
C VAL A 38 -62.67 -27.62 -23.11
N ILE A 39 -61.79 -27.26 -24.04
CA ILE A 39 -60.36 -27.55 -23.98
C ILE A 39 -59.59 -26.23 -23.85
N ASP A 40 -58.72 -26.13 -22.85
CA ASP A 40 -57.80 -25.02 -22.74
C ASP A 40 -56.75 -25.10 -23.85
N ASN A 41 -56.73 -24.08 -24.71
CA ASN A 41 -55.78 -23.91 -25.80
C ASN A 41 -54.80 -22.77 -25.54
N LYS A 42 -54.71 -22.27 -24.29
CA LYS A 42 -53.77 -21.21 -23.94
C LYS A 42 -52.33 -21.73 -23.98
N PRO A 43 -51.37 -20.88 -24.36
CA PRO A 43 -49.97 -21.24 -24.28
C PRO A 43 -49.56 -21.50 -22.82
N PRO A 44 -48.63 -22.45 -22.59
CA PRO A 44 -48.09 -22.70 -21.26
C PRO A 44 -47.38 -21.45 -20.72
N LYS A 45 -47.33 -21.32 -19.40
CA LYS A 45 -46.62 -20.21 -18.74
C LYS A 45 -45.13 -20.25 -19.09
N THR A 46 -44.61 -19.13 -19.59
CA THR A 46 -43.17 -18.96 -19.81
C THR A 46 -42.51 -18.42 -18.56
N TYR A 47 -41.30 -18.88 -18.26
CA TYR A 47 -40.50 -18.37 -17.14
C TYR A 47 -39.26 -17.66 -17.64
N MET A 48 -38.97 -16.49 -17.08
CA MET A 48 -37.84 -15.67 -17.51
C MET A 48 -36.49 -16.38 -17.39
N HIS A 49 -36.30 -17.25 -16.39
CA HIS A 49 -35.06 -17.96 -16.18
C HIS A 49 -34.73 -19.01 -17.27
N LEU A 50 -35.71 -19.41 -18.10
CA LEU A 50 -35.46 -20.25 -19.28
C LEU A 50 -34.90 -19.43 -20.45
N HIS A 51 -35.26 -18.15 -20.53
CA HIS A 51 -34.84 -17.25 -21.61
C HIS A 51 -33.58 -16.46 -21.25
N LEU A 52 -33.40 -16.11 -19.97
CA LEU A 52 -32.24 -15.39 -19.45
C LEU A 52 -31.50 -16.20 -18.39
N LYS A 53 -30.22 -16.44 -18.65
CA LYS A 53 -29.28 -17.00 -17.67
C LYS A 53 -28.70 -15.89 -16.80
N LEU A 54 -29.50 -15.40 -15.84
CA LEU A 54 -29.13 -14.28 -14.96
C LEU A 54 -27.77 -14.47 -14.26
N LYS A 55 -27.49 -15.67 -13.73
CA LYS A 55 -26.20 -15.99 -13.09
C LYS A 55 -25.01 -15.86 -14.06
N LYS A 56 -25.20 -16.20 -15.33
CA LYS A 56 -24.14 -16.04 -16.35
C LYS A 56 -23.85 -14.57 -16.60
N LEU A 57 -24.90 -13.75 -16.72
CA LEU A 57 -24.76 -12.30 -16.90
C LEU A 57 -24.03 -11.66 -15.71
N GLN A 58 -24.44 -12.03 -14.48
CA GLN A 58 -23.79 -11.56 -13.26
C GLN A 58 -22.29 -11.90 -13.21
N MET A 59 -21.93 -13.17 -13.49
CA MET A 59 -20.51 -13.57 -13.48
C MET A 59 -19.68 -12.82 -14.53
N GLU A 60 -20.25 -12.52 -15.70
CA GLU A 60 -19.54 -11.73 -16.71
C GLU A 60 -19.34 -10.28 -16.25
N GLU A 61 -20.35 -9.67 -15.63
CA GLU A 61 -20.26 -8.33 -15.05
C GLU A 61 -19.20 -8.25 -13.95
N GLU A 62 -19.17 -9.21 -13.03
CA GLU A 62 -18.15 -9.31 -11.97
C GLU A 62 -16.73 -9.48 -12.54
N ARG A 63 -16.60 -10.29 -13.61
CA ARG A 63 -15.33 -10.48 -14.31
C ARG A 63 -14.86 -9.18 -14.96
N LEU A 64 -15.74 -8.47 -15.66
CA LEU A 64 -15.44 -7.19 -16.30
C LEU A 64 -15.07 -6.12 -15.26
N ALA A 65 -15.79 -6.02 -14.16
CA ALA A 65 -15.48 -5.08 -13.08
C ALA A 65 -14.10 -5.34 -12.45
N THR A 66 -13.67 -6.61 -12.39
CA THR A 66 -12.33 -6.99 -11.93
C THR A 66 -11.26 -6.54 -12.93
N VAL A 67 -11.46 -6.83 -14.21
CA VAL A 67 -10.56 -6.41 -15.29
C VAL A 67 -10.42 -4.88 -15.33
N GLU A 68 -11.52 -4.14 -15.21
CA GLU A 68 -11.49 -2.67 -15.19
C GLU A 68 -10.72 -2.11 -13.99
N ARG A 69 -10.91 -2.69 -12.80
CA ARG A 69 -10.18 -2.29 -11.60
C ARG A 69 -8.68 -2.52 -11.76
N ASP A 70 -8.30 -3.69 -12.27
CA ASP A 70 -6.90 -4.04 -12.48
C ASP A 70 -6.26 -3.16 -13.55
N ASN A 71 -6.96 -2.88 -14.64
CA ASN A 71 -6.53 -1.95 -15.68
C ASN A 71 -6.33 -0.53 -15.13
N ARG A 72 -7.23 -0.05 -14.26
CA ARG A 72 -7.10 1.26 -13.61
C ARG A 72 -5.83 1.32 -12.75
N ILE A 73 -5.60 0.30 -11.90
CA ILE A 73 -4.41 0.23 -11.05
C ILE A 73 -3.14 0.18 -11.90
N LEU A 74 -3.15 -0.61 -12.97
CA LEU A 74 -2.02 -0.73 -13.89
C LEU A 74 -1.70 0.62 -14.55
N LEU A 75 -2.72 1.31 -15.08
CA LEU A 75 -2.55 2.63 -15.69
C LEU A 75 -2.03 3.66 -14.69
N GLU A 76 -2.52 3.65 -13.46
CA GLU A 76 -2.02 4.53 -12.40
C GLU A 76 -0.54 4.29 -12.12
N LYS A 77 -0.13 3.02 -11.97
CA LYS A 77 1.28 2.64 -11.78
C LYS A 77 2.14 3.02 -12.98
N MET A 78 1.68 2.77 -14.21
CA MET A 78 2.39 3.16 -15.44
C MET A 78 2.54 4.69 -15.51
N SER A 79 1.48 5.44 -15.25
CA SER A 79 1.51 6.91 -15.21
C SER A 79 2.48 7.43 -14.16
N PHE A 80 2.51 6.82 -12.97
CA PHE A 80 3.48 7.14 -11.94
C PHE A 80 4.92 6.89 -12.39
N ILE A 81 5.22 5.73 -12.98
CA ILE A 81 6.55 5.40 -13.51
C ILE A 81 6.97 6.40 -14.61
N MET A 82 6.06 6.71 -15.54
CA MET A 82 6.29 7.65 -16.63
C MET A 82 6.61 9.06 -16.10
N ARG A 83 5.85 9.56 -15.11
CA ARG A 83 6.10 10.86 -14.47
C ARG A 83 7.43 10.89 -13.72
N THR A 84 7.74 9.83 -12.98
CA THR A 84 8.93 9.75 -12.10
C THR A 84 10.19 9.29 -12.88
N ARG A 85 10.10 9.11 -14.20
CA ARG A 85 11.16 8.64 -15.11
C ARG A 85 11.82 7.31 -14.67
N GLY A 86 11.11 6.49 -13.90
CA GLY A 86 11.62 5.18 -13.45
C GLY A 86 12.88 5.24 -12.60
N ARG A 87 13.10 6.31 -11.83
CA ARG A 87 14.26 6.41 -10.93
C ARG A 87 14.09 5.40 -9.78
N VAL A 88 14.72 4.23 -9.90
CA VAL A 88 14.75 3.21 -8.85
C VAL A 88 15.57 3.76 -7.69
N ASP A 89 14.96 3.89 -6.52
CA ASP A 89 15.65 4.18 -5.28
C ASP A 89 16.39 2.91 -4.85
N ASN A 90 17.67 2.79 -5.24
CA ASN A 90 18.55 1.73 -4.74
C ASN A 90 19.02 2.03 -3.29
N LYS A 91 18.11 2.55 -2.46
CA LYS A 91 18.37 2.86 -1.06
C LYS A 91 17.62 1.82 -0.24
N ASN A 92 18.28 0.69 -0.04
CA ASN A 92 17.81 -0.32 0.87
C ASN A 92 18.14 0.15 2.30
N ASP A 93 17.16 0.69 3.02
CA ASP A 93 17.26 1.03 4.45
C ASP A 93 17.28 -0.24 5.32
N TYR A 94 18.16 -1.18 4.97
CA TYR A 94 18.36 -2.43 5.69
C TYR A 94 19.44 -2.25 6.75
N GLU A 95 19.04 -2.28 8.01
CA GLU A 95 20.01 -2.35 9.11
C GLU A 95 20.60 -3.77 9.21
N HIS A 96 21.91 -3.89 8.97
CA HIS A 96 22.62 -5.14 9.15
C HIS A 96 22.57 -5.59 10.62
N LYS A 97 21.82 -6.67 10.88
CA LYS A 97 21.76 -7.31 12.20
C LYS A 97 22.97 -8.22 12.38
N SER A 98 23.90 -7.83 13.24
CA SER A 98 25.03 -8.69 13.64
C SER A 98 24.66 -9.51 14.87
N LEU A 99 24.81 -10.83 14.79
CA LEU A 99 24.67 -11.75 15.93
C LEU A 99 25.60 -11.39 17.10
N ASN A 100 26.74 -10.76 16.81
CA ASN A 100 27.76 -10.39 17.79
C ASN A 100 27.57 -8.98 18.38
N LYS A 101 26.50 -8.26 18.03
CA LYS A 101 26.26 -6.88 18.50
C LYS A 101 26.27 -6.80 20.03
N THR A 102 25.57 -7.72 20.69
CA THR A 102 25.47 -7.75 22.17
C THR A 102 26.81 -8.10 22.83
N ALA A 103 27.55 -9.08 22.28
CA ALA A 103 28.86 -9.45 22.79
C ALA A 103 29.87 -8.28 22.68
N ARG A 104 29.89 -7.62 21.52
CA ARG A 104 30.72 -6.43 21.27
C ARG A 104 30.38 -5.28 22.22
N GLN A 105 29.09 -5.05 22.48
CA GLN A 105 28.64 -3.99 23.38
C GLN A 105 29.05 -4.25 24.83
N ARG A 106 28.99 -5.50 25.30
CA ARG A 106 29.48 -5.86 26.65
C ARG A 106 30.98 -5.67 26.77
N GLU A 107 31.75 -6.09 25.77
CA GLU A 107 33.21 -5.93 25.78
C GLU A 107 33.59 -4.45 25.79
N LEU A 108 32.90 -3.63 24.99
CA LEU A 108 33.11 -2.17 24.99
C LEU A 108 32.87 -1.56 26.37
N LEU A 109 31.80 -1.98 27.08
CA LEU A 109 31.50 -1.53 28.43
C LEU A 109 32.58 -2.00 29.44
N ARG A 110 33.09 -3.22 29.30
CA ARG A 110 34.17 -3.73 30.15
C ARG A 110 35.44 -2.90 30.00
N VAL A 111 35.90 -2.73 28.75
CA VAL A 111 37.12 -1.97 28.43
C VAL A 111 36.99 -0.51 28.86
N THR A 112 35.83 0.11 28.65
CA THR A 112 35.62 1.51 29.08
C THR A 112 35.65 1.65 30.60
N HIS A 113 35.08 0.71 31.35
CA HIS A 113 35.14 0.72 32.81
C HIS A 113 36.58 0.53 33.33
N GLU A 114 37.31 -0.43 32.76
CA GLU A 114 38.73 -0.65 33.09
C GLU A 114 39.58 0.60 32.81
N ASN A 115 39.39 1.22 31.65
CA ASN A 115 40.08 2.45 31.27
C ASN A 115 39.77 3.60 32.24
N GLN A 116 38.52 3.76 32.67
CA GLN A 116 38.16 4.75 33.68
C GLN A 116 38.84 4.49 35.03
N ALA A 117 38.95 3.23 35.44
CA ALA A 117 39.63 2.87 36.69
C ALA A 117 41.14 3.11 36.62
N ILE A 118 41.77 2.89 35.46
CA ILE A 118 43.17 3.22 35.21
C ILE A 118 43.39 4.73 35.26
N LEU A 119 42.54 5.49 34.55
CA LEU A 119 42.62 6.95 34.52
C LEU A 119 42.53 7.55 35.93
N LYS A 120 41.56 7.09 36.74
CA LYS A 120 41.44 7.52 38.14
C LYS A 120 42.71 7.25 38.94
N ARG A 121 43.32 6.06 38.78
CA ARG A 121 44.57 5.70 39.47
C ARG A 121 45.72 6.62 39.07
N ILE A 122 45.89 6.87 37.77
CA ILE A 122 46.92 7.77 37.25
C ILE A 122 46.70 9.19 37.78
N SER A 123 45.49 9.72 37.69
CA SER A 123 45.19 11.08 38.14
C SER A 123 45.30 11.25 39.66
N SER A 124 45.00 10.21 40.45
CA SER A 124 45.15 10.25 41.90
C SER A 124 46.58 10.14 42.39
N LYS A 125 47.50 9.67 41.54
CA LYS A 125 48.88 9.46 41.94
C LYS A 125 49.63 10.79 41.92
N GLU A 126 50.13 11.19 43.08
CA GLU A 126 51.00 12.37 43.18
C GLU A 126 52.27 12.17 42.34
N PRO A 127 52.73 13.24 41.63
CA PRO A 127 54.02 13.22 40.95
C PRO A 127 55.14 12.86 41.93
N HIS A 128 55.99 11.91 41.56
CA HIS A 128 57.14 11.51 42.39
C HIS A 128 58.16 12.64 42.55
N TYR A 129 58.23 13.53 41.56
CA TYR A 129 59.15 14.65 41.54
C TYR A 129 58.39 15.97 41.65
N ASN A 130 58.79 16.78 42.63
CA ASN A 130 58.28 18.14 42.76
C ASN A 130 59.09 19.06 41.84
N HIS A 131 58.53 19.34 40.66
CA HIS A 131 59.18 20.21 39.67
C HIS A 131 59.53 21.60 40.22
N MET A 132 58.75 22.15 41.16
CA MET A 132 59.04 23.43 41.80
C MET A 132 60.31 23.34 42.65
N GLN A 133 60.43 22.27 43.43
CA GLN A 133 61.63 22.03 44.25
C GLN A 133 62.87 21.82 43.37
N TRP A 134 62.73 21.05 42.28
CA TRP A 134 63.82 20.86 41.33
C TRP A 134 64.27 22.15 40.67
N GLU A 135 63.34 23.06 40.37
CA GLU A 135 63.67 24.36 39.82
C GLU A 135 64.45 25.22 40.82
N ASP A 136 64.09 25.17 42.10
CA ASP A 136 64.78 25.90 43.16
C ASP A 136 66.18 25.32 43.44
N GLU A 137 66.31 23.99 43.52
CA GLU A 137 67.59 23.31 43.62
C GLU A 137 68.49 23.61 42.41
N TRP A 138 67.90 23.68 41.21
CA TRP A 138 68.61 24.05 40.00
C TRP A 138 69.14 25.50 40.07
N LYS A 139 68.33 26.45 40.56
CA LYS A 139 68.78 27.85 40.77
C LYS A 139 69.94 27.93 41.77
N VAL A 140 69.90 27.15 42.84
CA VAL A 140 70.99 27.06 43.83
C VAL A 140 72.24 26.47 43.19
N ASN A 141 72.10 25.37 42.46
CA ASN A 141 73.21 24.73 41.75
C ASN A 141 73.83 25.68 40.71
N GLN A 142 73.02 26.46 40.00
CA GLN A 142 73.49 27.51 39.09
C GLN A 142 74.35 28.55 39.85
N LYS A 143 73.96 28.98 41.05
CA LYS A 143 74.81 29.87 41.87
C LYS A 143 76.13 29.22 42.25
N TYR A 144 76.13 27.97 42.71
CA TYR A 144 77.38 27.26 43.03
C TYR A 144 78.28 27.11 41.80
N MET A 145 77.70 26.78 40.64
CA MET A 145 78.42 26.75 39.38
C MET A 145 79.02 28.12 39.04
N MET A 146 78.30 29.22 39.24
CA MET A 146 78.85 30.57 39.05
C MET A 146 80.03 30.87 39.98
N TYR A 147 80.00 30.41 41.24
CA TYR A 147 81.08 30.63 42.19
C TYR A 147 82.32 29.78 41.93
N ILE A 148 82.15 28.54 41.43
CA ILE A 148 83.25 27.60 41.16
C ILE A 148 83.83 27.82 39.75
N ALA A 149 83.08 28.45 38.84
CA ALA A 149 83.52 28.68 37.49
C ALA A 149 84.72 29.65 37.41
N ASN A 150 85.83 29.18 36.83
CA ASN A 150 87.01 29.99 36.55
C ASN A 150 86.77 31.12 35.52
N TYR A 151 85.66 31.09 34.79
CA TYR A 151 85.32 32.06 33.77
C TYR A 151 83.83 32.45 33.85
N PRO A 152 83.47 33.73 33.60
CA PRO A 152 82.08 34.16 33.62
C PRO A 152 81.20 33.37 32.64
N VAL A 153 79.93 33.17 32.96
CA VAL A 153 78.98 32.39 32.14
C VAL A 153 78.95 32.86 30.67
N ASP A 154 79.08 34.16 30.44
CA ASP A 154 79.10 34.78 29.11
C ASP A 154 80.50 34.94 28.47
N TRP A 155 81.54 34.27 28.99
CA TRP A 155 82.91 34.51 28.51
C TRP A 155 83.11 34.16 27.02
N LYS A 156 82.35 33.19 26.50
CA LYS A 156 82.35 32.84 25.06
C LYS A 156 81.66 33.91 24.19
N ASN A 157 80.63 34.59 24.72
CA ASN A 157 79.91 35.64 24.01
C ASN A 157 80.74 36.94 23.92
N LYS A 158 81.54 37.26 24.95
CA LYS A 158 82.49 38.40 24.94
C LYS A 158 83.62 38.27 23.90
N LYS A 159 83.98 37.05 23.46
CA LYS A 159 85.00 36.83 22.42
C LYS A 159 84.47 37.03 21.00
N LYS A 160 83.16 36.92 20.79
CA LYS A 160 82.53 37.12 19.46
C LYS A 160 82.37 38.60 19.12
N THR A 161 82.04 39.44 20.10
CA THR A 161 81.87 40.89 19.89
C THR A 161 83.19 41.64 19.64
N LYS A 162 84.31 41.12 20.15
CA LYS A 162 85.66 41.70 19.92
C LYS A 162 86.33 41.27 18.60
N LYS A 163 85.71 40.39 17.80
CA LYS A 163 86.25 39.87 16.52
C LYS A 163 85.61 40.49 15.27
N THR A 164 84.65 41.39 15.43
CA THR A 164 83.95 42.11 14.35
C THR A 164 84.32 43.59 14.35
N THR A 165 85.62 43.88 14.19
CA THR A 165 86.15 45.19 13.80
C THR A 165 87.38 44.96 12.94
#